data_AF-A0A6P8KD49-F1
#
_entry.id   AF-A0A6P8KD49-F1
#
_cell.length_a   1.000
_cell.length_b   1.000
_cell.length_c   1.000
_cell.angle_alpha   90.00
_cell.angle_beta   90.00
_cell.angle_gamma   90.00
#
_symmetry.space_group_name_H-M   'P 1'
#
loop_
_entity.id
_entity.type
_entity.pdbx_description
1 polymer ?
#
loop_
_entity_poly.entity_id
_entity_poly.type
_entity_poly.pdbx_seq_one_letter_code
_entity_poly.pdbx_strand_id
1 'polypeptide(L)'
;MMMQRTQLLLPLAMEATMLAQQQRGMATLKMISIRLKSVKNIQKITQSMKMVSAAKYARAERDLKAARPYGIGAQQFFEKTEIQADEKAEPKKLLIAVTSDRGLCGAVHTGVARLIRGELAQDEANTKVFCVGDKSRAILSRLYGKNILMVANEVGRLPPTFLDASKIANEVLQTGYDYTEGKIVYNRFKSVVSYQCSTLPIFSGSTVEKSEKLAVYDSLDSDVVKSYLEFSLASLIFYTMKEGACSEQSSRMTAMDNASKNAGEMIDKLTLTFNRTRQAVITRELIEIISGAAALT
;
A
#
# COMPACT_ATOMS: atom_id res chain seq x y z
N MET A 1 69.37 40.23 12.20
CA MET A 1 67.99 40.47 11.69
C MET A 1 67.51 39.21 11.02
N MET A 2 66.88 38.31 11.79
CA MET A 2 65.46 37.95 11.63
C MET A 2 65.07 37.48 10.22
N MET A 3 65.21 36.18 9.95
CA MET A 3 64.32 35.38 9.08
C MET A 3 64.92 33.99 8.88
N GLN A 4 64.56 32.99 9.70
CA GLN A 4 64.70 31.56 9.37
C GLN A 4 64.10 30.63 10.44
N ARG A 5 62.85 30.90 10.87
CA ARG A 5 62.13 30.01 11.82
C ARG A 5 60.65 29.86 11.48
N THR A 6 60.32 29.51 10.24
CA THR A 6 58.90 29.35 9.84
C THR A 6 58.60 28.20 8.86
N GLN A 7 59.54 27.30 8.56
CA GLN A 7 59.29 26.23 7.57
C GLN A 7 59.15 24.79 8.12
N LEU A 8 59.27 24.56 9.43
CA LEU A 8 59.24 23.20 9.99
C LEU A 8 57.96 22.82 10.75
N LEU A 9 56.98 23.73 10.89
CA LEU A 9 55.75 23.46 11.65
C LEU A 9 54.52 23.11 10.78
N LEU A 10 54.57 23.33 9.46
CA LEU A 10 53.45 23.02 8.57
C LEU A 10 53.19 21.52 8.34
N PRO A 11 54.21 20.62 8.26
CA PRO A 11 53.94 19.20 7.97
C PRO A 11 53.29 18.47 9.16
N LEU A 12 53.72 18.77 10.40
CA LEU A 12 53.21 18.12 11.60
C LEU A 12 51.75 18.50 11.93
N ALA A 13 51.35 19.74 11.64
CA ALA A 13 49.98 20.18 11.88
C ALA A 13 48.97 19.53 10.92
N MET A 14 49.39 19.22 9.68
CA MET A 14 48.55 18.52 8.69
C MET A 14 48.37 17.03 9.03
N GLU A 15 49.42 16.32 9.46
CA GLU A 15 49.29 14.91 9.87
C GLU A 15 48.45 14.75 11.14
N ALA A 16 48.63 15.65 12.11
CA ALA A 16 47.83 15.65 13.35
C ALA A 16 46.35 15.98 13.09
N THR A 17 46.03 16.85 12.13
CA THR A 17 44.63 17.14 11.75
C THR A 17 44.00 16.01 10.97
N MET A 18 44.74 15.28 10.10
CA MET A 18 44.21 14.11 9.41
C MET A 18 43.92 12.94 10.37
N LEU A 19 44.77 12.71 11.38
CA LEU A 19 44.54 11.72 12.44
C LEU A 19 43.37 12.09 13.36
N ALA A 20 43.22 13.38 13.71
CA ALA A 20 42.13 13.86 14.55
C ALA A 20 40.76 13.85 13.83
N GLN A 21 40.75 14.03 12.51
CA GLN A 21 39.53 14.07 11.70
C GLN A 21 38.94 12.66 11.47
N GLN A 22 39.74 11.61 11.63
CA GLN A 22 39.30 10.22 11.48
C GLN A 22 38.51 9.68 12.69
N GLN A 23 38.55 10.37 13.84
CA GLN A 23 37.91 9.89 15.07
C GLN A 23 36.39 10.14 15.14
N ARG A 24 35.86 11.07 14.32
CA ARG A 24 34.42 11.45 14.36
C ARG A 24 33.49 10.58 13.50
N GLY A 25 34.03 9.61 12.75
CA GLY A 25 33.26 8.78 11.82
C GLY A 25 33.30 7.27 12.07
N MET A 26 33.99 6.79 13.12
CA MET A 26 34.12 5.35 13.33
C MET A 26 32.84 4.81 13.99
N ALA A 27 32.07 3.99 13.25
CA ALA A 27 30.98 3.23 13.84
C ALA A 27 31.53 2.35 14.96
N THR A 28 31.21 2.69 16.21
CA THR A 28 31.68 1.94 17.38
C THR A 28 31.20 0.50 17.27
N LEU A 29 31.99 -0.47 17.72
CA LEU A 29 31.59 -1.90 17.75
C LEU A 29 30.19 -2.11 18.34
N LYS A 30 29.88 -1.34 19.40
CA LYS A 30 28.58 -1.32 20.03
C LYS A 30 27.45 -0.90 19.08
N MET A 31 27.64 0.16 18.27
CA MET A 31 26.62 0.62 17.31
C MET A 31 26.37 -0.42 16.22
N ILE A 32 27.45 -1.02 15.67
CA ILE A 32 27.32 -2.06 14.64
C ILE A 32 26.59 -3.28 15.22
N SER A 33 26.94 -3.69 16.44
CA SER A 33 26.28 -4.81 17.14
C SER A 33 24.79 -4.56 17.37
N ILE A 34 24.42 -3.35 17.86
CA ILE A 34 23.01 -2.96 18.05
C ILE A 34 22.24 -2.99 16.73
N ARG A 35 22.82 -2.43 15.66
CA ARG A 35 22.20 -2.42 14.33
C ARG A 35 22.02 -3.84 13.80
N LEU A 36 23.03 -4.70 13.95
CA LEU A 36 22.98 -6.09 13.53
C LEU A 36 21.89 -6.87 14.27
N LYS A 37 21.75 -6.67 15.59
CA LYS A 37 20.63 -7.24 16.38
C LYS A 37 19.28 -6.76 15.88
N SER A 38 19.14 -5.48 15.57
CA SER A 38 17.90 -4.89 15.05
C SER A 38 17.51 -5.49 13.68
N VAL A 39 18.44 -5.53 12.72
CA VAL A 39 18.17 -6.08 11.39
C VAL A 39 17.84 -7.58 11.45
N LYS A 40 18.51 -8.36 12.32
CA LYS A 40 18.14 -9.77 12.57
C LYS A 40 16.70 -9.92 13.10
N ASN A 41 16.28 -9.04 14.00
CA ASN A 41 14.90 -9.07 14.51
C ASN A 41 13.89 -8.70 13.41
N ILE A 42 14.19 -7.70 12.59
CA ILE A 42 13.37 -7.34 11.42
C ILE A 42 13.25 -8.52 10.44
N GLN A 43 14.35 -9.22 10.16
CA GLN A 43 14.35 -10.41 9.29
C GLN A 43 13.44 -11.51 9.85
N LYS A 44 13.51 -11.80 11.16
CA LYS A 44 12.63 -12.79 11.81
C LYS A 44 11.16 -12.40 11.71
N ILE A 45 10.83 -11.14 12.00
CA ILE A 45 9.44 -10.65 11.94
C ILE A 45 8.89 -10.73 10.51
N THR A 46 9.67 -10.28 9.52
CA THR A 46 9.26 -10.32 8.11
C THR A 46 9.08 -11.77 7.62
N GLN A 47 9.94 -12.70 8.03
CA GLN A 47 9.79 -14.12 7.71
C GLN A 47 8.52 -14.72 8.33
N SER A 48 8.23 -14.43 9.60
CA SER A 48 6.98 -14.87 10.25
C SER A 48 5.75 -14.24 9.58
N MET A 49 5.82 -12.95 9.25
CA MET A 49 4.73 -12.23 8.59
C MET A 49 4.45 -12.78 7.18
N LYS A 50 5.48 -13.19 6.44
CA LYS A 50 5.34 -13.91 5.16
C LYS A 50 4.50 -15.18 5.35
N MET A 51 4.81 -16.01 6.35
CA MET A 51 4.07 -17.26 6.60
C MET A 51 2.60 -16.99 6.98
N VAL A 52 2.36 -15.99 7.84
CA VAL A 52 1.00 -15.58 8.21
C VAL A 52 0.21 -15.10 6.98
N SER A 53 0.84 -14.29 6.12
CA SER A 53 0.21 -13.83 4.88
C SER A 53 -0.02 -14.95 3.88
N ALA A 54 0.87 -15.94 3.78
CA ALA A 54 0.66 -17.12 2.95
C ALA A 54 -0.59 -17.92 3.38
N ALA A 55 -0.76 -18.13 4.69
CA ALA A 55 -1.94 -18.82 5.22
C ALA A 55 -3.24 -18.03 4.96
N LYS A 56 -3.20 -16.69 5.12
CA LYS A 56 -4.34 -15.82 4.82
C LYS A 56 -4.66 -15.76 3.34
N TYR A 57 -3.63 -15.73 2.48
CA TYR A 57 -3.77 -15.80 1.03
C TYR A 57 -4.49 -17.08 0.60
N ALA A 58 -4.07 -18.25 1.11
CA ALA A 58 -4.70 -19.53 0.77
C ALA A 58 -6.19 -19.61 1.16
N ARG A 59 -6.59 -18.89 2.22
CA ARG A 59 -8.02 -18.72 2.56
C ARG A 59 -8.70 -17.75 1.60
N ALA A 60 -8.12 -16.57 1.39
CA ALA A 60 -8.69 -15.53 0.52
C ALA A 60 -8.86 -16.02 -0.93
N GLU A 61 -7.95 -16.84 -1.46
CA GLU A 61 -8.05 -17.41 -2.80
C GLU A 61 -9.24 -18.36 -2.93
N ARG A 62 -9.50 -19.20 -1.91
CA ARG A 62 -10.67 -20.09 -1.88
C ARG A 62 -11.97 -19.31 -1.85
N ASP A 63 -12.05 -18.31 -0.97
CA ASP A 63 -13.22 -17.43 -0.88
C ASP A 63 -13.45 -16.65 -2.18
N LEU A 64 -12.37 -16.21 -2.83
CA LEU A 64 -12.46 -15.46 -4.09
C LEU A 64 -13.05 -16.31 -5.21
N LYS A 65 -12.68 -17.58 -5.32
CA LYS A 65 -13.23 -18.50 -6.35
C LYS A 65 -14.76 -18.59 -6.25
N ALA A 66 -15.30 -18.63 -5.03
CA ALA A 66 -16.74 -18.64 -4.80
C ALA A 66 -17.41 -17.28 -5.04
N ALA A 67 -16.68 -16.16 -4.86
CA ALA A 67 -17.22 -14.81 -5.04
C ALA A 67 -17.19 -14.31 -6.49
N ARG A 68 -16.36 -14.87 -7.37
CA ARG A 68 -16.25 -14.44 -8.79
C ARG A 68 -17.58 -14.44 -9.56
N PRO A 69 -18.45 -15.47 -9.45
CA PRO A 69 -19.73 -15.48 -10.13
C PRO A 69 -20.63 -14.29 -9.79
N TYR A 70 -20.59 -13.79 -8.55
CA TYR A 70 -21.36 -12.61 -8.14
C TYR A 70 -20.95 -11.36 -8.94
N GLY A 71 -19.65 -11.15 -9.10
CA GLY A 71 -19.12 -9.99 -9.84
C GLY A 71 -19.40 -10.07 -11.34
N ILE A 72 -19.18 -11.24 -11.95
CA ILE A 72 -19.41 -11.44 -13.38
C ILE A 72 -20.91 -11.32 -13.69
N GLY A 73 -21.78 -11.94 -12.89
CA GLY A 73 -23.22 -11.89 -13.09
C GLY A 73 -23.78 -10.47 -13.02
N ALA A 74 -23.35 -9.67 -12.03
CA ALA A 74 -23.76 -8.28 -11.91
C ALA A 74 -23.29 -7.41 -13.08
N GLN A 75 -22.09 -7.66 -13.63
CA GLN A 75 -21.56 -6.93 -14.79
C GLN A 75 -22.35 -7.22 -16.07
N GLN A 76 -22.80 -8.46 -16.28
CA GLN A 76 -23.54 -8.86 -17.48
C GLN A 76 -24.82 -8.03 -17.69
N PHE A 77 -25.48 -7.60 -16.61
CA PHE A 77 -26.65 -6.74 -16.72
C PHE A 77 -26.30 -5.38 -17.33
N PHE A 78 -25.26 -4.73 -16.82
CA PHE A 78 -24.81 -3.42 -17.31
C PHE A 78 -24.24 -3.50 -18.73
N GLU A 79 -23.56 -4.59 -19.08
CA GLU A 79 -23.07 -4.82 -20.45
C GLU A 79 -24.21 -4.97 -21.46
N LYS A 80 -25.25 -5.74 -21.12
CA LYS A 80 -26.39 -6.00 -22.04
C LYS A 80 -27.33 -4.81 -22.17
N THR A 81 -27.51 -4.04 -21.11
CA THR A 81 -28.35 -2.84 -21.11
C THR A 81 -27.66 -1.64 -21.76
N GLU A 82 -26.34 -1.74 -22.05
CA GLU A 82 -25.53 -0.69 -22.68
C GLU A 82 -25.81 0.70 -22.11
N ILE A 83 -25.89 0.79 -20.78
CA ILE A 83 -26.20 2.05 -20.11
C ILE A 83 -25.06 3.02 -20.39
N GLN A 84 -25.35 4.07 -21.14
CA GLN A 84 -24.45 5.19 -21.35
C GLN A 84 -24.79 6.31 -20.37
N ALA A 85 -23.76 6.96 -19.84
CA ALA A 85 -23.97 8.18 -19.07
C ALA A 85 -24.52 9.27 -20.01
N ASP A 86 -25.55 9.98 -19.54
CA ASP A 86 -26.24 11.03 -20.28
C ASP A 86 -25.25 12.16 -20.64
N GLU A 87 -24.90 12.33 -21.92
CA GLU A 87 -23.86 13.29 -22.38
C GLU A 87 -24.23 14.77 -22.11
N LYS A 88 -25.50 15.05 -21.79
CA LYS A 88 -26.06 16.41 -21.73
C LYS A 88 -26.05 17.05 -20.33
N ALA A 89 -25.75 16.29 -19.27
CA ALA A 89 -25.66 16.81 -17.90
C ALA A 89 -24.20 16.85 -17.46
N GLU A 90 -23.79 17.87 -16.67
CA GLU A 90 -22.47 17.85 -16.02
C GLU A 90 -22.35 16.55 -15.20
N PRO A 91 -21.44 15.62 -15.55
CA PRO A 91 -21.46 14.29 -14.97
C PRO A 91 -20.92 14.36 -13.55
N LYS A 92 -21.82 14.32 -12.57
CA LYS A 92 -21.45 14.11 -11.16
C LYS A 92 -20.93 12.68 -11.02
N LYS A 93 -19.65 12.54 -10.70
CA LYS A 93 -18.95 11.25 -10.66
C LYS A 93 -18.76 10.75 -9.24
N LEU A 94 -19.07 9.48 -8.99
CA LEU A 94 -18.75 8.81 -7.74
C LEU A 94 -17.65 7.75 -7.93
N LEU A 95 -16.52 7.91 -7.26
CA LEU A 95 -15.44 6.93 -7.24
C LEU A 95 -15.44 6.17 -5.91
N ILE A 96 -15.60 4.84 -5.95
CA ILE A 96 -15.47 3.98 -4.77
C ILE A 96 -14.06 3.39 -4.74
N ALA A 97 -13.26 3.78 -3.75
CA ALA A 97 -11.87 3.38 -3.60
C ALA A 97 -11.74 2.15 -2.71
N VAL A 98 -11.58 0.96 -3.28
CA VAL A 98 -11.49 -0.28 -2.51
C VAL A 98 -10.05 -0.56 -2.08
N THR A 99 -9.79 -0.34 -0.79
CA THR A 99 -8.50 -0.60 -0.12
C THR A 99 -8.71 -1.32 1.22
N SER A 100 -7.63 -1.52 1.98
CA SER A 100 -7.66 -2.10 3.33
C SER A 100 -7.11 -1.10 4.34
N ASP A 101 -7.30 -1.35 5.63
CA ASP A 101 -6.69 -0.51 6.68
C ASP A 101 -5.22 -0.86 6.95
N ARG A 102 -4.80 -2.08 6.59
CA ARG A 102 -3.48 -2.59 6.94
C ARG A 102 -2.43 -2.17 5.93
N GLY A 103 -1.28 -1.74 6.45
CA GLY A 103 -0.10 -1.40 5.64
C GLY A 103 0.76 -2.61 5.25
N LEU A 104 1.97 -2.31 4.79
CA LEU A 104 3.03 -3.29 4.46
C LEU A 104 2.62 -4.33 3.41
N CYS A 105 1.69 -4.00 2.51
CA CYS A 105 1.18 -4.89 1.47
C CYS A 105 1.70 -4.51 0.07
N GLY A 106 2.89 -3.91 -0.02
CA GLY A 106 3.42 -3.44 -1.31
C GLY A 106 2.64 -2.27 -1.90
N ALA A 107 2.46 -2.27 -3.22
CA ALA A 107 1.92 -1.13 -3.98
C ALA A 107 0.38 -1.18 -4.21
N VAL A 108 -0.32 -2.10 -3.55
CA VAL A 108 -1.76 -2.38 -3.77
C VAL A 108 -2.63 -1.13 -3.56
N HIS A 109 -2.41 -0.42 -2.46
CA HIS A 109 -3.17 0.80 -2.13
C HIS A 109 -2.76 1.99 -2.98
N THR A 110 -1.46 2.12 -3.26
CA THR A 110 -0.92 3.21 -4.08
C THR A 110 -1.42 3.12 -5.52
N GLY A 111 -1.60 1.91 -6.07
CA GLY A 111 -2.17 1.71 -7.41
C GLY A 111 -3.59 2.25 -7.53
N VAL A 112 -4.46 1.92 -6.57
CA VAL A 112 -5.85 2.41 -6.52
C VAL A 112 -5.88 3.93 -6.36
N ALA A 113 -5.14 4.46 -5.38
CA ALA A 113 -5.11 5.90 -5.15
C ALA A 113 -4.53 6.69 -6.34
N ARG A 114 -3.57 6.12 -7.08
CA ARG A 114 -3.00 6.77 -8.28
C ARG A 114 -4.02 6.91 -9.40
N LEU A 115 -4.83 5.87 -9.64
CA LEU A 115 -5.89 5.92 -10.66
C LEU A 115 -6.93 6.98 -10.29
N ILE A 116 -7.38 7.00 -9.03
CA ILE A 116 -8.34 8.00 -8.53
C ILE A 116 -7.79 9.42 -8.63
N ARG A 117 -6.51 9.62 -8.31
CA ARG A 117 -5.86 10.93 -8.49
C ARG A 117 -5.84 11.37 -9.95
N GLY A 118 -5.70 10.46 -10.89
CA GLY A 118 -5.75 10.76 -12.32
C GLY A 118 -7.14 11.29 -12.73
N GLU A 119 -8.21 10.64 -12.27
CA GLU A 119 -9.60 11.05 -12.52
C GLU A 119 -9.93 12.39 -11.83
N LEU A 120 -9.53 12.56 -10.56
CA LEU A 120 -9.71 13.81 -9.82
C LEU A 120 -8.93 14.98 -10.41
N ALA A 121 -7.78 14.74 -11.04
CA ALA A 121 -7.00 15.78 -11.69
C ALA A 121 -7.66 16.27 -12.99
N GLN A 122 -8.52 15.47 -13.61
CA GLN A 122 -9.28 15.86 -14.80
C GLN A 122 -10.54 16.63 -14.45
N ASP A 123 -11.27 16.19 -13.41
CA ASP A 123 -12.53 16.80 -13.00
C ASP A 123 -12.70 16.77 -11.48
N GLU A 124 -12.04 17.72 -10.80
CA GLU A 124 -12.09 17.82 -9.33
C GLU A 124 -13.45 18.31 -8.83
N ALA A 125 -14.12 19.19 -9.58
CA ALA A 125 -15.34 19.85 -9.11
C ALA A 125 -16.52 18.86 -9.00
N ASN A 126 -16.65 17.97 -9.99
CA ASN A 126 -17.79 17.07 -10.09
C ASN A 126 -17.50 15.64 -9.60
N THR A 127 -16.26 15.35 -9.18
CA THR A 127 -15.89 14.01 -8.71
C THR A 127 -15.84 13.94 -7.19
N LYS A 128 -16.57 12.99 -6.63
CA LYS A 128 -16.55 12.63 -5.21
C LYS A 128 -16.03 11.22 -5.01
N VAL A 129 -15.43 10.98 -3.85
CA VAL A 129 -14.78 9.70 -3.50
C VAL A 129 -15.40 9.11 -2.24
N PHE A 130 -15.82 7.85 -2.34
CA PHE A 130 -16.15 7.01 -1.20
C PHE A 130 -14.97 6.09 -0.90
N CYS A 131 -14.37 6.22 0.28
CA CYS A 131 -13.19 5.45 0.64
C CYS A 131 -13.60 4.17 1.38
N VAL A 132 -13.26 3.00 0.83
CA VAL A 132 -13.36 1.72 1.54
C VAL A 132 -11.96 1.38 2.07
N GLY A 133 -11.83 1.38 3.40
CA GLY A 133 -10.57 1.24 4.11
C GLY A 133 -9.81 2.57 4.32
N ASP A 134 -9.03 2.65 5.39
CA ASP A 134 -8.33 3.86 5.82
C ASP A 134 -7.16 4.26 4.91
N LYS A 135 -6.63 3.34 4.10
CA LYS A 135 -5.44 3.64 3.28
C LYS A 135 -5.74 4.54 2.09
N SER A 136 -6.89 4.41 1.46
CA SER A 136 -7.32 5.34 0.41
C SER A 136 -7.47 6.76 0.97
N ARG A 137 -8.18 6.91 2.10
CA ARG A 137 -8.30 8.20 2.83
C ARG A 137 -6.93 8.79 3.15
N ALA A 138 -6.02 8.02 3.74
CA ALA A 138 -4.71 8.51 4.16
C ALA A 138 -3.86 9.04 2.99
N ILE A 139 -3.99 8.46 1.80
CA ILE A 139 -3.24 8.89 0.60
C ILE A 139 -3.89 10.12 -0.04
N LEU A 140 -5.22 10.19 -0.07
CA LEU A 140 -5.96 11.22 -0.79
C LEU A 140 -6.23 12.48 0.04
N SER A 141 -6.32 12.37 1.38
CA SER A 141 -6.78 13.45 2.26
C SER A 141 -5.98 14.74 2.16
N ARG A 142 -4.68 14.67 1.91
CA ARG A 142 -3.81 15.85 1.82
C ARG A 142 -4.11 16.73 0.61
N LEU A 143 -4.50 16.13 -0.52
CA LEU A 143 -4.74 16.85 -1.77
C LEU A 143 -6.23 17.01 -2.06
N TYR A 144 -7.02 15.97 -1.82
CA TYR A 144 -8.42 15.87 -2.23
C TYR A 144 -9.36 15.61 -1.04
N GLY A 145 -9.00 16.09 0.15
CA GLY A 145 -9.80 15.90 1.37
C GLY A 145 -11.25 16.39 1.25
N LYS A 146 -11.50 17.43 0.44
CA LYS A 146 -12.83 18.01 0.18
C LYS A 146 -13.72 17.16 -0.73
N ASN A 147 -13.12 16.21 -1.46
CA ASN A 147 -13.82 15.31 -2.37
C ASN A 147 -14.23 14.00 -1.70
N ILE A 148 -13.70 13.71 -0.50
CA ILE A 148 -14.04 12.50 0.25
C ILE A 148 -15.40 12.70 0.91
N LEU A 149 -16.39 11.90 0.51
CA LEU A 149 -17.74 11.90 1.10
C LEU A 149 -17.74 11.18 2.45
N MET A 150 -17.23 9.95 2.43
CA MET A 150 -17.26 9.06 3.58
C MET A 150 -16.11 8.06 3.50
N VAL A 151 -15.76 7.52 4.66
CA VAL A 151 -14.73 6.50 4.83
C VAL A 151 -15.34 5.34 5.63
N ALA A 152 -15.29 4.14 5.06
CA ALA A 152 -15.62 2.91 5.75
C ALA A 152 -14.33 2.31 6.36
N ASN A 153 -14.35 2.10 7.67
CA ASN A 153 -13.20 1.66 8.45
C ASN A 153 -13.35 0.18 8.85
N GLU A 154 -12.32 -0.38 9.48
CA GLU A 154 -12.23 -1.80 9.91
C GLU A 154 -12.22 -2.82 8.76
N VAL A 155 -11.80 -2.41 7.57
CA VAL A 155 -11.72 -3.24 6.37
C VAL A 155 -10.39 -3.99 6.32
N GLY A 156 -10.47 -5.33 6.23
CA GLY A 156 -9.31 -6.22 6.04
C GLY A 156 -8.69 -6.76 7.34
N ARG A 157 -9.29 -6.51 8.51
CA ARG A 157 -8.93 -7.19 9.77
C ARG A 157 -9.41 -8.64 9.77
N LEU A 158 -10.69 -8.83 9.47
CA LEU A 158 -11.35 -10.12 9.25
C LEU A 158 -11.60 -10.34 7.76
N PRO A 159 -11.81 -11.59 7.31
CA PRO A 159 -12.22 -11.86 5.93
C PRO A 159 -13.55 -11.14 5.64
N PRO A 160 -13.65 -10.41 4.51
CA PRO A 160 -14.85 -9.64 4.21
C PRO A 160 -16.04 -10.58 3.95
N THR A 161 -17.20 -10.23 4.49
CA THR A 161 -18.46 -10.95 4.31
C THR A 161 -19.42 -10.15 3.44
N PHE A 162 -20.49 -10.79 2.95
CA PHE A 162 -21.52 -10.07 2.20
C PHE A 162 -22.21 -9.01 3.06
N LEU A 163 -22.41 -9.28 4.36
CA LEU A 163 -22.99 -8.32 5.29
C LEU A 163 -22.16 -7.02 5.39
N ASP A 164 -20.83 -7.13 5.36
CA ASP A 164 -19.95 -5.95 5.36
C ASP A 164 -20.14 -5.13 4.09
N ALA A 165 -20.22 -5.80 2.93
CA ALA A 165 -20.48 -5.15 1.65
C ALA A 165 -21.87 -4.50 1.60
N SER A 166 -22.91 -5.14 2.15
CA SER A 166 -24.27 -4.58 2.23
C SER A 166 -24.31 -3.32 3.10
N LYS A 167 -23.59 -3.30 4.24
CA LYS A 167 -23.47 -2.09 5.06
C LYS A 167 -22.82 -0.96 4.27
N ILE A 168 -21.71 -1.24 3.59
CA ILE A 168 -21.02 -0.23 2.76
C ILE A 168 -21.93 0.26 1.64
N ALA A 169 -22.65 -0.63 0.96
CA ALA A 169 -23.60 -0.26 -0.10
C ALA A 169 -24.71 0.65 0.43
N ASN A 170 -25.28 0.32 1.59
CA ASN A 170 -26.29 1.16 2.23
C ASN A 170 -25.74 2.54 2.60
N GLU A 171 -24.54 2.62 3.16
CA GLU A 171 -23.89 3.90 3.47
C GLU A 171 -23.64 4.72 2.19
N VAL A 172 -23.20 4.09 1.10
CA VAL A 172 -23.04 4.75 -0.21
C VAL A 172 -24.36 5.38 -0.67
N LEU A 173 -25.48 4.64 -0.57
CA LEU A 173 -26.81 5.12 -0.95
C LEU A 173 -27.33 6.22 0.00
N GLN A 174 -27.05 6.11 1.30
CA GLN A 174 -27.47 7.08 2.32
C GLN A 174 -26.68 8.39 2.29
N THR A 175 -25.52 8.44 1.61
CA THR A 175 -24.77 9.71 1.45
C THR A 175 -25.59 10.81 0.77
N GLY A 176 -26.66 10.46 0.04
CA GLY A 176 -27.53 11.41 -0.66
C GLY A 176 -26.84 12.15 -1.80
N TYR A 177 -25.63 11.72 -2.19
CA TYR A 177 -24.93 12.29 -3.33
C TYR A 177 -25.53 11.73 -4.62
N ASP A 178 -26.26 12.56 -5.34
CA ASP A 178 -26.81 12.22 -6.65
C ASP A 178 -25.69 12.23 -7.70
N TYR A 179 -25.21 11.05 -8.07
CA TYR A 179 -24.22 10.83 -9.12
C TYR A 179 -24.89 10.26 -10.37
N THR A 180 -24.38 10.61 -11.55
CA THR A 180 -24.86 10.06 -12.82
C THR A 180 -24.05 8.84 -13.23
N GLU A 181 -22.72 8.94 -13.11
CA GLU A 181 -21.77 7.88 -13.39
C GLU A 181 -20.91 7.63 -12.14
N GLY A 182 -20.56 6.39 -11.89
CA GLY A 182 -19.52 6.09 -10.91
C GLY A 182 -18.65 4.92 -11.33
N LYS A 183 -17.55 4.74 -10.61
CA LYS A 183 -16.60 3.65 -10.83
C LYS A 183 -16.12 3.09 -9.49
N ILE A 184 -16.14 1.78 -9.35
CA ILE A 184 -15.45 1.08 -8.26
C ILE A 184 -14.02 0.81 -8.72
N VAL A 185 -13.04 1.41 -8.06
CA VAL A 185 -11.61 1.22 -8.32
C VAL A 185 -11.07 0.19 -7.33
N TYR A 186 -10.55 -0.92 -7.85
CA TYR A 186 -10.09 -2.05 -7.05
C TYR A 186 -8.90 -2.76 -7.71
N ASN A 187 -8.28 -3.68 -6.98
CA ASN A 187 -7.24 -4.55 -7.53
C ASN A 187 -7.83 -5.91 -7.90
N ARG A 188 -7.78 -6.26 -9.18
CA ARG A 188 -8.13 -7.56 -9.71
C ARG A 188 -6.94 -8.51 -9.58
N PHE A 189 -7.14 -9.62 -8.89
CA PHE A 189 -6.16 -10.68 -8.71
C PHE A 189 -6.01 -11.51 -9.99
N LYS A 190 -4.78 -11.60 -10.51
CA LYS A 190 -4.45 -12.49 -11.65
C LYS A 190 -3.71 -13.73 -11.19
N SER A 191 -2.63 -13.54 -10.44
CA SER A 191 -1.80 -14.60 -9.89
C SER A 191 -1.11 -14.13 -8.61
N VAL A 192 -0.43 -15.05 -7.91
CA VAL A 192 0.32 -14.73 -6.67
C VAL A 192 1.30 -13.57 -6.85
N VAL A 193 1.84 -13.38 -8.05
CA VAL A 193 2.86 -12.36 -8.35
C VAL A 193 2.25 -11.14 -9.04
N SER A 194 1.06 -11.26 -9.62
CA SER A 194 0.46 -10.23 -10.47
C SER A 194 -0.99 -9.91 -10.07
N TYR A 195 -1.23 -8.62 -9.88
CA TYR A 195 -2.55 -8.02 -9.75
C TYR A 195 -2.61 -6.79 -10.65
N GLN A 196 -3.81 -6.40 -11.07
CA GLN A 196 -4.02 -5.23 -11.92
C GLN A 196 -5.06 -4.31 -11.29
N CYS A 197 -4.80 -3.01 -11.26
CA CYS A 197 -5.82 -2.02 -10.91
C CYS A 197 -6.86 -1.98 -12.04
N SER A 198 -8.12 -2.22 -11.70
CA SER A 198 -9.24 -2.26 -12.63
C SER A 198 -10.41 -1.45 -12.08
N THR A 199 -11.31 -1.06 -12.98
CA THR A 199 -12.51 -0.30 -12.65
C THR A 199 -13.76 -1.10 -13.01
N LEU A 200 -14.82 -0.96 -12.22
CA LEU A 200 -16.17 -1.42 -12.58
C LEU A 200 -17.10 -0.22 -12.62
N PRO A 201 -17.91 -0.05 -13.67
CA PRO A 201 -18.88 1.02 -13.70
C PRO A 201 -20.00 0.77 -12.70
N ILE A 202 -20.51 1.84 -12.11
CA ILE A 202 -21.76 1.89 -11.34
C ILE A 202 -22.60 3.04 -11.89
N PHE A 203 -23.91 2.86 -11.90
CA PHE A 203 -24.86 3.84 -12.44
C PHE A 203 -25.95 4.11 -11.41
N SER A 204 -26.49 5.33 -11.41
CA SER A 204 -27.66 5.66 -10.60
C SER A 204 -28.93 5.10 -11.19
N GLY A 205 -29.95 4.91 -10.33
CA GLY A 205 -31.26 4.42 -10.75
C GLY A 205 -31.90 5.27 -11.85
N SER A 206 -31.80 6.60 -11.74
CA SER A 206 -32.30 7.54 -12.75
C SER A 206 -31.61 7.40 -14.11
N THR A 207 -30.36 6.93 -14.14
CA THR A 207 -29.62 6.67 -15.39
C THR A 207 -30.01 5.33 -15.98
N VAL A 208 -30.23 4.32 -15.13
CA VAL A 208 -30.64 2.97 -15.54
C VAL A 208 -32.05 2.98 -16.15
N GLU A 209 -32.98 3.72 -15.54
CA GLU A 209 -34.37 3.84 -16.02
C GLU A 209 -34.48 4.50 -17.40
N LYS A 210 -33.49 5.32 -17.79
CA LYS A 210 -33.45 5.97 -19.12
C LYS A 210 -32.92 5.05 -20.23
N SER A 211 -32.42 3.86 -19.92
CA SER A 211 -31.87 2.96 -20.94
C SER A 211 -32.98 2.42 -21.85
N GLU A 212 -32.82 2.60 -23.16
CA GLU A 212 -33.74 2.10 -24.18
C GLU A 212 -33.85 0.56 -24.17
N LYS A 213 -32.77 -0.13 -23.81
CA LYS A 213 -32.71 -1.60 -23.77
C LYS A 213 -33.34 -2.20 -22.51
N LEU A 214 -33.69 -1.36 -21.53
CA LEU A 214 -34.41 -1.82 -20.35
C LEU A 214 -35.80 -2.35 -20.72
N ALA A 215 -36.42 -1.81 -21.77
CA ALA A 215 -37.74 -2.23 -22.27
C ALA A 215 -37.78 -3.69 -22.82
N VAL A 216 -36.63 -4.32 -23.03
CA VAL A 216 -36.53 -5.74 -23.45
C VAL A 216 -36.82 -6.69 -22.27
N TYR A 217 -36.68 -6.21 -21.04
CA TYR A 217 -36.92 -7.00 -19.85
C TYR A 217 -38.39 -6.91 -19.44
N ASP A 218 -38.99 -8.07 -19.18
CA ASP A 218 -40.36 -8.18 -18.71
C ASP A 218 -40.45 -7.93 -17.20
N SER A 219 -41.62 -7.52 -16.71
CA SER A 219 -41.96 -7.40 -15.29
C SER A 219 -41.05 -6.48 -14.48
N LEU A 220 -40.53 -5.42 -15.11
CA LEU A 220 -39.78 -4.38 -14.43
C LEU A 220 -40.73 -3.34 -13.83
N ASP A 221 -41.00 -3.47 -12.54
CA ASP A 221 -41.52 -2.37 -11.73
C ASP A 221 -40.35 -1.50 -11.22
N SER A 222 -40.62 -0.22 -10.99
CA SER A 222 -39.69 0.74 -10.36
C SER A 222 -39.08 0.21 -9.06
N ASP A 223 -39.89 -0.46 -8.22
CA ASP A 223 -39.43 -1.07 -6.97
C ASP A 223 -38.49 -2.26 -7.20
N VAL A 224 -38.72 -3.04 -8.27
CA VAL A 224 -37.87 -4.19 -8.64
C VAL A 224 -36.52 -3.70 -9.15
N VAL A 225 -36.51 -2.68 -10.01
CA VAL A 225 -35.28 -2.05 -10.52
C VAL A 225 -34.46 -1.51 -9.37
N LYS A 226 -35.08 -0.77 -8.44
CA LYS A 226 -34.41 -0.25 -7.26
C LYS A 226 -33.80 -1.36 -6.40
N SER A 227 -34.59 -2.37 -6.04
CA SER A 227 -34.13 -3.51 -5.23
C SER A 227 -32.97 -4.26 -5.89
N TYR A 228 -33.04 -4.43 -7.22
CA TYR A 228 -31.99 -5.07 -7.99
C TYR A 228 -30.71 -4.23 -8.03
N LEU A 229 -30.80 -2.91 -8.20
CA LEU A 229 -29.64 -2.02 -8.19
C LEU A 229 -28.94 -1.99 -6.84
N GLU A 230 -29.71 -1.94 -5.74
CA GLU A 230 -29.17 -2.03 -4.37
C GLU A 230 -28.43 -3.35 -4.15
N PHE A 231 -29.03 -4.47 -4.57
CA PHE A 231 -28.41 -5.79 -4.49
C PHE A 231 -27.17 -5.92 -5.39
N SER A 232 -27.22 -5.35 -6.59
CA SER A 232 -26.12 -5.35 -7.56
C SER A 232 -24.93 -4.55 -7.02
N LEU A 233 -25.16 -3.37 -6.43
CA LEU A 233 -24.12 -2.57 -5.78
C LEU A 233 -23.43 -3.34 -4.65
N ALA A 234 -24.21 -3.98 -3.77
CA ALA A 234 -23.67 -4.81 -2.69
C ALA A 234 -22.87 -6.00 -3.23
N SER A 235 -23.34 -6.63 -4.32
CA SER A 235 -22.65 -7.76 -4.97
C SER A 235 -21.32 -7.34 -5.61
N LEU A 236 -21.28 -6.18 -6.27
CA LEU A 236 -20.06 -5.62 -6.86
C LEU A 236 -19.05 -5.22 -5.78
N ILE A 237 -19.50 -4.58 -4.69
CA ILE A 237 -18.64 -4.24 -3.55
C ILE A 237 -18.08 -5.52 -2.92
N PHE A 238 -18.91 -6.54 -2.69
CA PHE A 238 -18.47 -7.82 -2.15
C PHE A 238 -17.40 -8.49 -3.03
N TYR A 239 -17.65 -8.55 -4.34
CA TYR A 239 -16.70 -9.08 -5.32
C TYR A 239 -15.37 -8.33 -5.31
N THR A 240 -15.40 -7.00 -5.35
CA THR A 240 -14.19 -6.16 -5.35
C THR A 240 -13.43 -6.21 -4.03
N MET A 241 -14.11 -6.33 -2.88
CA MET A 241 -13.49 -6.56 -1.58
C MET A 241 -12.78 -7.92 -1.53
N LYS A 242 -13.35 -8.98 -2.12
CA LYS A 242 -12.71 -10.31 -2.19
C LYS A 242 -11.49 -10.32 -3.12
N GLU A 243 -11.59 -9.70 -4.29
CA GLU A 243 -10.46 -9.51 -5.22
C GLU A 243 -9.33 -8.69 -4.57
N GLY A 244 -9.69 -7.61 -3.87
CA GLY A 244 -8.78 -6.76 -3.11
C GLY A 244 -8.08 -7.51 -1.97
N ALA A 245 -8.82 -8.28 -1.17
CA ALA A 245 -8.26 -9.06 -0.06
C ALA A 245 -7.25 -10.12 -0.54
N CYS A 246 -7.53 -10.79 -1.65
CA CYS A 246 -6.60 -11.77 -2.23
C CYS A 246 -5.33 -11.08 -2.78
N SER A 247 -5.49 -9.98 -3.51
CA SER A 247 -4.39 -9.16 -4.03
C SER A 247 -3.51 -8.57 -2.92
N GLU A 248 -4.13 -8.15 -1.80
CA GLU A 248 -3.43 -7.60 -0.64
C GLU A 248 -2.54 -8.65 0.02
N GLN A 249 -3.04 -9.87 0.26
CA GLN A 249 -2.26 -10.91 0.94
C GLN A 249 -1.13 -11.45 0.05
N SER A 250 -1.38 -11.63 -1.25
CA SER A 250 -0.35 -12.07 -2.21
C SER A 250 0.77 -11.02 -2.32
N SER A 251 0.43 -9.74 -2.49
CA SER A 251 1.42 -8.67 -2.52
C SER A 251 2.18 -8.51 -1.19
N ARG A 252 1.49 -8.64 -0.04
CA ARG A 252 2.13 -8.61 1.28
C ARG A 252 3.13 -9.75 1.43
N MET A 253 2.79 -10.97 1.01
CA MET A 253 3.71 -12.10 1.05
C MET A 253 4.99 -11.82 0.24
N THR A 254 4.85 -11.29 -0.97
CA THR A 254 5.98 -10.91 -1.83
C THR A 254 6.81 -9.77 -1.22
N ALA A 255 6.16 -8.75 -0.66
CA ALA A 255 6.83 -7.63 0.00
C ALA A 255 7.63 -8.10 1.23
N MET A 256 7.09 -9.04 2.01
CA MET A 256 7.79 -9.61 3.17
C MET A 256 8.96 -10.51 2.75
N ASP A 257 8.82 -11.27 1.66
CA ASP A 257 9.93 -12.08 1.12
C ASP A 257 11.11 -11.20 0.68
N ASN A 258 10.82 -10.14 -0.07
CA ASN A 258 11.83 -9.17 -0.49
C ASN A 258 12.46 -8.46 0.71
N ALA A 259 11.67 -8.06 1.70
CA ALA A 259 12.20 -7.44 2.92
C ALA A 259 13.13 -8.39 3.71
N SER A 260 12.79 -9.68 3.78
CA SER A 260 13.60 -10.69 4.47
C SER A 260 14.92 -10.97 3.75
N LYS A 261 14.90 -11.03 2.42
CA LYS A 261 16.10 -11.16 1.57
C LYS A 261 17.03 -9.95 1.74
N ASN A 262 16.49 -8.74 1.61
CA ASN A 262 17.24 -7.49 1.79
C ASN A 262 17.83 -7.37 3.21
N ALA A 263 17.10 -7.83 4.22
CA ALA A 263 17.62 -7.90 5.59
C ALA A 263 18.78 -8.88 5.73
N GLY A 264 18.73 -10.03 5.05
CA GLY A 264 19.84 -10.99 4.96
C GLY A 264 21.10 -10.36 4.40
N GLU A 265 21.01 -9.70 3.25
CA GLU A 265 22.16 -9.01 2.63
C GLU A 265 22.75 -7.93 3.54
N MET A 266 21.91 -7.20 4.28
CA MET A 266 22.37 -6.22 5.27
C MET A 266 23.09 -6.88 6.45
N ILE A 267 22.61 -8.03 6.92
CA ILE A 267 23.24 -8.78 8.02
C ILE A 267 24.63 -9.24 7.58
N ASP A 268 24.77 -9.76 6.37
CA ASP A 268 26.06 -10.24 5.86
C ASP A 268 27.08 -9.10 5.79
N LYS A 269 26.68 -7.96 5.19
CA LYS A 269 27.53 -6.76 5.10
C LYS A 269 27.91 -6.23 6.49
N LEU A 270 26.95 -6.14 7.42
CA LEU A 270 27.20 -5.67 8.78
C LEU A 270 28.10 -6.62 9.57
N THR A 271 28.00 -7.93 9.32
CA THR A 271 28.83 -8.95 9.98
C THR A 271 30.29 -8.82 9.54
N LEU A 272 30.54 -8.62 8.24
CA LEU A 272 31.89 -8.37 7.72
C LEU A 272 32.49 -7.09 8.34
N THR A 273 31.73 -6.01 8.35
CA THR A 273 32.17 -4.75 8.98
C THR A 273 32.43 -4.93 10.47
N PHE A 274 31.54 -5.63 11.20
CA PHE A 274 31.71 -5.90 12.61
C PHE A 274 33.01 -6.64 12.90
N ASN A 275 33.31 -7.71 12.16
CA ASN A 275 34.52 -8.50 12.35
C ASN A 275 35.79 -7.68 12.04
N ARG A 276 35.78 -6.88 10.97
CA ARG A 276 36.88 -5.98 10.62
C ARG A 276 37.12 -4.92 11.71
N THR A 277 36.07 -4.25 12.17
CA THR A 277 36.18 -3.26 13.26
C THR A 277 36.65 -3.93 14.55
N ARG A 278 36.23 -5.17 14.82
CA ARG A 278 36.63 -5.91 16.02
C ARG A 278 38.12 -6.19 16.01
N GLN A 279 38.64 -6.66 14.87
CA GLN A 279 40.08 -6.88 14.70
C GLN A 279 40.85 -5.57 14.85
N ALA A 280 40.40 -4.48 14.23
CA ALA A 280 41.05 -3.18 14.36
C ALA A 280 41.12 -2.67 15.82
N VAL A 281 40.05 -2.87 16.61
CA VAL A 281 40.04 -2.51 18.04
C VAL A 281 41.01 -3.37 18.82
N ILE A 282 41.02 -4.70 18.62
CA ILE A 282 41.96 -5.61 19.28
C ILE A 282 43.41 -5.21 18.96
N THR A 283 43.73 -4.97 17.68
CA THR A 283 45.07 -4.55 17.26
C THR A 283 45.46 -3.21 17.89
N ARG A 284 44.54 -2.25 17.97
CA ARG A 284 44.78 -0.96 18.61
C ARG A 284 45.09 -1.11 20.10
N GLU A 285 44.26 -1.86 20.82
CA GLU A 285 44.45 -2.14 22.26
C GLU A 285 45.80 -2.84 22.51
N LEU A 286 46.19 -3.80 21.67
CA LEU A 286 47.50 -4.45 21.76
C LEU A 286 48.67 -3.49 21.53
N ILE A 287 48.58 -2.61 20.53
CA ILE A 287 49.61 -1.59 20.26
C ILE A 287 49.72 -0.61 21.42
N GLU A 288 48.59 -0.18 21.99
CA GLU A 288 48.55 0.70 23.17
C GLU A 288 49.25 0.03 24.38
N ILE A 289 49.01 -1.26 24.62
CA ILE A 289 49.66 -2.02 25.71
C ILE A 289 51.19 -2.13 25.48
N ILE A 290 51.61 -2.51 24.28
CA ILE A 290 53.04 -2.67 23.95
C ILE A 290 53.77 -1.32 24.04
N SER A 291 53.17 -0.25 23.52
CA SER A 291 53.75 1.10 23.57
C SER A 291 53.86 1.61 25.01
N GLY A 292 52.85 1.34 25.85
CA GLY A 292 52.90 1.68 27.27
C GLY A 292 53.96 0.90 28.04
N ALA A 293 54.15 -0.38 27.75
CA ALA A 293 55.20 -1.20 28.34
C ALA A 293 56.61 -0.71 27.93
N ALA A 294 56.81 -0.39 26.65
CA ALA A 294 58.08 0.11 26.13
C ALA A 294 58.44 1.51 26.65
N ALA A 295 57.46 2.33 27.05
CA ALA A 295 57.72 3.65 27.62
C ALA A 295 58.20 3.62 29.09
N LEU A 296 58.10 2.46 29.77
CA LEU A 296 58.54 2.25 31.15
C LEU A 296 59.96 1.67 31.26
N THR A 297 60.55 1.27 30.13
CA THR A 297 61.94 0.81 29.99
C THR A 297 62.80 1.90 29.39
#